data_AF-A0A2E5X5S7-F1
#
_entry.id   AF-A0A2E5X5S7-F1
#
_cell.length_a   1.000
_cell.length_b   1.000
_cell.length_c   1.000
_cell.angle_alpha   90.00
_cell.angle_beta   90.00
_cell.angle_gamma   90.00
#
_symmetry.space_group_name_H-M   'P 1'
#
loop_
_entity.id
_entity.type
_entity.pdbx_description
1 polymer ?
#
loop_
_entity_poly.entity_id
_entity_poly.type
_entity_poly.pdbx_seq_one_letter_code
_entity_poly.pdbx_strand_id
1 'polypeptide(L)'
;MNNPRLWILILAGLTFLGGLALGDLNARRRQAAAEPRWAMSDYEALFGQRFELSSERQDLLGSVLRSYQADIERLKSRHMAAHHASIEPELLKLGQRYNTLVRDHVLPPAQRPEFDRLCVALPLEP
;
A
#
# COMPACT_ATOMS: atom_id res chain seq x y z
N MET A 1 -10.64 -45.96 -46.34
CA MET A 1 -9.75 -45.15 -45.48
C MET A 1 -10.29 -43.73 -45.45
N ASN A 2 -10.87 -43.31 -44.31
CA ASN A 2 -11.11 -41.94 -43.84
C ASN A 2 -12.14 -42.02 -42.72
N ASN A 3 -11.68 -42.41 -41.53
CA ASN A 3 -12.55 -42.41 -40.35
C ASN A 3 -12.56 -40.97 -39.79
N PRO A 4 -13.65 -40.20 -39.94
CA PRO A 4 -13.69 -38.78 -39.52
C PRO A 4 -13.42 -38.60 -38.03
N ARG A 5 -13.67 -39.65 -37.23
CA ARG A 5 -13.37 -39.69 -35.80
C ARG A 5 -11.87 -39.57 -35.49
N LEU A 6 -11.00 -40.14 -36.35
CA LEU A 6 -9.54 -40.01 -36.20
C LEU A 6 -9.09 -38.56 -36.44
N TRP A 7 -9.66 -37.90 -37.45
CA TRP A 7 -9.35 -36.50 -37.75
C TRP A 7 -9.81 -35.57 -36.64
N ILE A 8 -10.98 -35.81 -36.05
CA ILE A 8 -11.47 -35.04 -34.90
C ILE A 8 -10.52 -35.18 -33.70
N LEU A 9 -10.05 -36.40 -33.41
CA LEU A 9 -9.12 -36.65 -32.31
C LEU A 9 -7.75 -35.99 -32.54
N ILE A 10 -7.24 -36.02 -33.77
CA ILE A 10 -5.99 -35.35 -34.13
C ILE A 10 -6.13 -33.83 -33.96
N LEU A 11 -7.23 -33.24 -34.43
CA LEU A 11 -7.46 -31.81 -34.31
C LEU A 11 -7.61 -31.38 -32.85
N ALA A 12 -8.39 -32.14 -32.06
CA ALA A 12 -8.55 -31.91 -30.64
C ALA A 12 -7.21 -32.00 -29.89
N GLY A 13 -6.40 -33.02 -30.18
CA GLY A 13 -5.05 -33.16 -29.62
C GLY A 13 -4.14 -32.00 -29.97
N LEU A 14 -4.16 -31.52 -31.22
CA LEU A 14 -3.31 -30.41 -31.66
C LEU A 14 -3.69 -29.09 -30.97
N THR A 15 -4.99 -28.79 -30.86
CA THR A 15 -5.48 -27.60 -30.14
C THR A 15 -5.20 -27.67 -28.65
N PHE A 16 -5.33 -28.85 -28.04
CA PHE A 16 -5.04 -29.08 -26.63
C PHE A 16 -3.55 -28.88 -26.33
N LEU A 17 -2.66 -29.48 -27.12
CA LEU A 17 -1.21 -29.31 -26.97
C LEU A 17 -0.75 -27.87 -27.24
N GLY A 18 -1.34 -27.21 -28.25
CA GLY A 18 -1.09 -25.78 -28.50
C GLY A 18 -1.51 -24.90 -27.34
N GLY A 19 -2.68 -25.16 -26.76
CA GLY A 19 -3.17 -24.47 -25.56
C GLY A 19 -2.31 -24.75 -24.33
N LEU A 20 -1.79 -25.97 -24.17
CA LEU A 20 -0.92 -26.36 -23.05
C LEU A 20 0.45 -25.67 -23.13
N ALA A 21 1.05 -25.62 -24.32
CA ALA A 21 2.32 -24.93 -24.54
C ALA A 21 2.21 -23.41 -24.31
N LEU A 22 1.13 -22.79 -24.81
CA LEU A 22 0.84 -21.38 -24.56
C LEU A 22 0.52 -21.11 -23.08
N GLY A 23 -0.17 -22.04 -22.43
CA GLY A 23 -0.47 -22.01 -21.00
C GLY A 23 0.80 -22.05 -20.13
N ASP A 24 1.74 -22.95 -20.44
CA ASP A 24 3.01 -23.09 -19.70
C ASP A 24 3.88 -21.84 -19.84
N LEU A 25 4.01 -21.29 -21.05
CA LEU A 25 4.73 -20.03 -21.29
C LEU A 25 4.12 -18.86 -20.51
N ASN A 26 2.78 -18.77 -20.46
CA ASN A 26 2.09 -17.72 -19.72
C ASN A 26 2.18 -17.92 -18.20
N ALA A 27 2.14 -19.17 -17.72
CA ALA A 27 2.32 -19.52 -16.32
C ALA A 27 3.74 -19.15 -15.84
N ARG A 28 4.77 -19.45 -16.65
CA ARG A 28 6.16 -19.03 -16.38
C ARG A 28 6.32 -17.51 -16.35
N ARG A 29 5.68 -16.78 -17.28
CA ARG A 29 5.68 -15.30 -17.25
C ARG A 29 4.97 -14.74 -16.02
N ARG A 30 3.86 -15.34 -15.60
CA ARG A 30 3.17 -14.95 -14.37
C ARG A 30 3.98 -15.28 -13.11
N GLN A 31 4.70 -16.40 -13.09
CA GLN A 31 5.61 -16.75 -11.99
C GLN A 31 6.80 -15.78 -11.91
N ALA A 32 7.37 -15.37 -13.04
CA ALA A 32 8.40 -14.32 -13.06
C ALA A 32 7.87 -12.95 -12.60
N ALA A 33 6.56 -12.70 -12.77
CA ALA A 33 5.88 -11.51 -12.27
C ALA A 33 5.33 -11.66 -10.82
N ALA A 34 5.44 -12.85 -10.22
CA ALA A 34 4.90 -13.17 -8.91
C ALA A 34 5.90 -12.99 -7.76
N GLU A 35 7.16 -12.69 -8.06
CA GLU A 35 8.08 -12.16 -7.04
C GLU A 35 7.52 -10.81 -6.56
N PRO A 36 7.22 -10.64 -5.26
CA PRO A 36 6.68 -9.40 -4.75
C PRO A 36 7.70 -8.27 -4.98
N ARG A 37 7.48 -7.51 -6.05
CA ARG A 37 8.22 -6.27 -6.34
C ARG A 37 7.99 -5.32 -5.18
N TRP A 38 9.05 -5.09 -4.41
CA TRP A 38 9.06 -4.13 -3.33
C TRP A 38 9.41 -2.74 -3.88
N ALA A 39 9.21 -1.69 -3.08
CA ALA A 39 9.15 -0.31 -3.57
C ALA A 39 10.38 0.17 -4.38
N MET A 40 11.54 -0.47 -4.23
CA MET A 40 12.78 -0.08 -4.93
C MET A 40 13.31 -1.12 -5.93
N SER A 41 12.54 -2.17 -6.25
CA SER A 41 12.98 -3.24 -7.18
C SER A 41 13.33 -2.74 -8.58
N ASP A 42 12.66 -1.69 -9.07
CA ASP A 42 12.99 -1.08 -10.37
C ASP A 42 14.36 -0.38 -10.35
N TYR A 43 14.70 0.25 -9.22
CA TYR A 43 15.98 0.92 -9.05
C TYR A 43 17.11 -0.10 -8.96
N GLU A 44 16.90 -1.17 -8.19
CA GLU A 44 17.84 -2.28 -8.07
C GLU A 44 18.13 -2.93 -9.44
N ALA A 45 17.08 -3.18 -10.24
CA ALA A 45 17.22 -3.74 -11.58
C ALA A 45 17.95 -2.81 -12.55
N LEU A 46 17.62 -1.51 -12.55
CA LEU A 46 18.30 -0.51 -13.38
C LEU A 46 19.78 -0.38 -13.02
N PHE A 47 20.11 -0.39 -11.72
CA PHE A 47 21.49 -0.30 -11.25
C PHE A 47 22.27 -1.58 -11.57
N GLY A 48 21.66 -2.74 -11.37
CA GLY A 48 22.23 -4.03 -11.74
C GLY A 48 22.55 -4.12 -13.23
N GLN A 49 21.63 -3.67 -14.08
CA GLN A 49 21.82 -3.67 -15.54
C GLN A 49 22.85 -2.63 -15.99
N ARG A 50 22.83 -1.43 -15.42
CA ARG A 50 23.69 -0.31 -15.85
C ARG A 50 25.16 -0.53 -15.51
N PHE A 51 25.43 -1.18 -14.38
CA PHE A 51 26.78 -1.37 -13.85
C PHE A 51 27.25 -2.83 -13.91
N GLU A 52 26.47 -3.71 -14.56
CA GLU A 52 26.78 -5.13 -14.70
C GLU A 52 27.19 -5.78 -13.36
N LEU A 53 26.41 -5.50 -12.32
CA LEU A 53 26.72 -5.96 -10.97
C LEU A 53 26.67 -7.49 -10.90
N SER A 54 27.67 -8.10 -10.26
CA SER A 54 27.61 -9.51 -9.86
C SER A 54 26.45 -9.76 -8.90
N SER A 55 25.99 -11.01 -8.81
CA SER A 55 24.90 -11.40 -7.89
C SER A 55 25.17 -10.97 -6.45
N GLU A 56 26.39 -11.17 -5.95
CA GLU A 56 26.82 -10.75 -4.61
C GLU A 56 26.67 -9.22 -4.40
N ARG A 57 26.98 -8.41 -5.42
CA ARG A 57 26.82 -6.97 -5.34
C ARG A 57 25.37 -6.51 -5.48
N GLN A 58 24.55 -7.26 -6.22
CA GLN A 58 23.12 -7.02 -6.27
C GLN A 58 22.48 -7.29 -4.91
N ASP A 59 22.85 -8.38 -4.22
CA ASP A 59 22.37 -8.68 -2.87
C ASP A 59 22.76 -7.58 -1.86
N LEU A 60 24.01 -7.09 -1.95
CA LEU A 60 24.47 -5.95 -1.14
C LEU A 60 23.67 -4.69 -1.44
N LEU A 61 23.42 -4.39 -2.72
CA LEU A 61 22.60 -3.25 -3.13
C LEU A 61 21.18 -3.36 -2.56
N GLY A 62 20.54 -4.53 -2.67
CA GLY A 62 19.22 -4.78 -2.09
C GLY A 62 19.21 -4.61 -0.57
N SER A 63 20.28 -5.00 0.12
CA SER A 63 20.44 -4.75 1.57
C SER A 63 20.48 -3.25 1.89
N VAL A 64 21.32 -2.48 1.19
CA VAL A 64 21.47 -1.03 1.37
C VAL A 64 20.15 -0.31 1.09
N LEU A 65 19.48 -0.64 -0.02
CA LEU A 65 18.21 -0.01 -0.39
C LEU A 65 17.09 -0.31 0.63
N ARG A 66 17.08 -1.49 1.25
CA ARG A 66 16.15 -1.82 2.33
C ARG A 66 16.41 -0.99 3.59
N SER A 67 17.68 -0.83 3.98
CA SER A 67 18.03 0.06 5.10
C SER A 67 17.64 1.50 4.81
N TYR A 68 17.88 1.98 3.59
CA TYR A 68 17.48 3.31 3.16
C TYR A 68 15.98 3.54 3.26
N GLN A 69 15.16 2.58 2.78
CA GLN A 69 13.71 2.67 2.88
C GLN A 69 13.24 2.69 4.35
N ALA A 70 13.84 1.87 5.22
CA ALA A 70 13.52 1.85 6.64
C ALA A 70 13.83 3.20 7.31
N ASP A 71 14.93 3.84 6.93
CA ASP A 71 15.31 5.15 7.48
C ASP A 71 14.39 6.28 6.98
N ILE A 72 13.94 6.24 5.72
CA ILE A 72 12.89 7.15 5.23
C ILE A 72 11.62 7.00 6.08
N GLU A 73 11.17 5.77 6.32
CA GLU A 73 9.91 5.55 7.05
C GLU A 73 10.03 5.98 8.51
N ARG A 74 11.18 5.76 9.14
CA ARG A 74 11.50 6.27 10.48
C ARG A 74 11.50 7.79 10.52
N LEU A 75 12.12 8.44 9.52
CA LEU A 75 12.16 9.89 9.43
C LEU A 75 10.76 10.47 9.26
N LYS A 76 9.96 9.89 8.36
CA LYS A 76 8.56 10.27 8.12
C LYS A 76 7.74 10.11 9.39
N SER A 77 7.84 8.97 10.06
CA SER A 77 7.12 8.69 11.31
C SER A 77 7.50 9.68 12.41
N ARG A 78 8.80 9.99 12.57
CA ARG A 78 9.27 11.00 13.54
C ARG A 78 8.78 12.40 13.20
N HIS A 79 8.81 12.77 11.92
CA HIS A 79 8.35 14.07 11.45
C HIS A 79 6.84 14.23 11.65
N MET A 80 6.05 13.20 11.33
CA MET A 80 4.61 13.18 11.58
C MET A 80 4.30 13.26 13.08
N ALA A 81 5.01 12.51 13.92
CA ALA A 81 4.84 12.58 15.37
C ALA A 81 5.17 13.98 15.93
N ALA A 82 6.26 14.60 15.47
CA ALA A 82 6.64 15.96 15.86
C ALA A 82 5.61 17.00 15.39
N HIS A 83 5.07 16.85 14.19
CA HIS A 83 4.02 17.74 13.67
C HIS A 83 2.70 17.55 14.41
N HIS A 84 2.29 16.32 14.71
CA HIS A 84 1.09 16.03 15.50
C HIS A 84 1.15 16.71 16.86
N ALA A 85 2.26 16.56 17.60
CA ALA A 85 2.44 17.21 18.90
C ALA A 85 2.37 18.74 18.82
N SER A 86 2.76 19.33 17.68
CA SER A 86 2.64 20.78 17.47
C SER A 86 1.24 21.25 17.06
N ILE A 87 0.46 20.40 16.38
CA ILE A 87 -0.86 20.74 15.80
C ILE A 87 -2.00 20.47 16.79
N GLU A 88 -1.85 19.46 17.65
CA GLU A 88 -2.82 19.09 18.68
C GLU A 88 -3.36 20.27 19.52
N PRO A 89 -2.54 21.21 20.03
CA PRO A 89 -3.06 22.37 20.77
C PRO A 89 -3.87 23.32 19.88
N GLU A 90 -3.59 23.42 18.58
CA GLU A 90 -4.39 24.22 17.66
C GLU A 90 -5.74 23.56 17.35
N LEU A 91 -5.76 22.23 17.20
CA LEU A 91 -6.99 21.46 17.02
C LEU A 91 -7.87 21.54 18.27
N LEU A 92 -7.28 21.47 19.46
CA LEU A 92 -8.01 21.64 20.72
C LEU A 92 -8.68 23.03 20.79
N LYS A 93 -7.94 24.10 20.47
CA LYS A 93 -8.48 25.47 20.39
C LYS A 93 -9.60 25.59 19.36
N LEU A 94 -9.45 24.94 18.21
CA LEU A 94 -10.46 24.94 17.16
C LEU A 94 -11.73 24.20 17.60
N GLY A 95 -11.59 23.03 18.24
CA GLY A 95 -12.69 22.26 18.81
C GLY A 95 -13.45 23.04 19.88
N GLN A 96 -12.74 23.71 20.79
CA GLN A 96 -13.35 24.59 21.79
C GLN A 96 -14.16 25.72 21.14
N ARG A 97 -13.58 26.38 20.13
CA ARG A 97 -14.26 27.47 19.41
C ARG A 97 -15.55 27.01 18.75
N TYR A 98 -15.54 25.86 18.06
CA TYR A 98 -16.74 25.34 17.42
C TYR A 98 -17.77 24.82 18.43
N ASN A 99 -17.34 24.23 19.55
CA ASN A 99 -18.27 23.85 20.63
C ASN A 99 -19.00 25.06 21.21
N THR A 100 -18.31 26.19 21.40
CA THR A 100 -18.95 27.45 21.81
C THR A 100 -19.98 27.92 20.78
N LEU A 101 -19.65 27.90 19.49
CA LEU A 101 -20.58 28.30 18.43
C LEU A 101 -21.82 27.39 18.39
N VAL A 102 -21.65 26.08 18.52
CA VAL A 102 -22.77 25.12 18.57
C VAL A 102 -23.64 25.38 19.79
N ARG A 103 -23.03 25.55 20.97
CA ARG A 103 -23.75 25.83 22.21
C ARG A 103 -24.58 27.11 22.13
N ASP A 104 -23.99 28.18 21.62
CA ASP A 104 -24.57 29.51 21.72
C ASP A 104 -25.55 29.83 20.57
N HIS A 105 -25.32 29.26 19.39
CA HIS A 105 -26.08 29.60 18.18
C HIS A 105 -26.93 28.46 17.61
N VAL A 106 -26.62 27.20 17.91
CA VAL A 106 -27.35 26.04 17.36
C VAL A 106 -28.27 25.42 18.40
N LEU A 107 -27.82 25.32 19.65
CA LEU A 107 -28.58 24.63 20.69
C LEU A 107 -29.63 25.53 21.38
N PRO A 108 -30.87 25.04 21.55
CA PRO A 108 -31.88 25.68 22.39
C PRO A 108 -31.38 25.81 23.84
N PRO A 109 -31.72 26.90 24.56
CA PRO A 109 -31.22 27.15 25.92
C PRO A 109 -31.45 25.98 26.91
N ALA A 110 -32.56 25.26 26.76
CA ALA A 110 -32.91 24.12 27.61
C ALA A 110 -31.95 22.91 27.46
N GLN A 111 -31.27 22.76 26.32
CA GLN A 111 -30.42 21.61 26.00
C GLN A 111 -28.92 21.89 26.24
N ARG A 112 -28.53 23.16 26.44
CA ARG A 112 -27.13 23.56 26.69
C ARG A 112 -26.50 22.90 27.92
N PRO A 113 -27.20 22.73 29.06
CA PRO A 113 -26.61 22.08 30.24
C PRO A 113 -26.25 20.62 30.03
N GLU A 114 -26.99 19.91 29.16
CA GLU A 114 -26.70 18.52 28.80
C GLU A 114 -25.49 18.44 27.86
N PHE A 115 -25.44 19.33 26.86
CA PHE A 115 -24.29 19.48 25.98
C PHE A 115 -23.00 19.83 26.74
N ASP A 116 -23.07 20.75 27.71
CA ASP A 116 -21.93 21.13 28.54
C ASP A 116 -21.38 19.93 29.33
N ARG A 117 -22.25 19.06 29.86
CA ARG A 117 -21.83 17.82 30.54
C ARG A 117 -21.13 16.86 29.59
N LEU A 118 -21.63 16.71 28.35
CA LEU A 118 -21.04 15.82 27.34
C LEU A 118 -19.67 16.33 26.87
N CYS A 119 -19.52 17.64 26.70
CA CYS A 119 -18.24 18.24 26.32
C CYS A 119 -17.18 18.13 27.43
N VAL A 120 -17.57 18.13 28.71
CA VAL A 120 -16.65 17.90 29.84
C VAL A 120 -16.26 16.43 29.99
N ALA A 121 -17.14 15.50 29.58
CA ALA A 121 -16.92 14.05 29.69
C ALA A 121 -16.05 13.44 28.56
N LEU A 122 -15.61 14.25 27.59
CA LEU A 122 -14.69 13.84 26.53
C LEU A 122 -13.26 14.30 26.88
N PRO A 123 -12.47 13.51 27.63
CA PRO A 123 -11.04 13.72 27.67
C PRO A 123 -10.50 13.33 26.29
N LEU A 124 -10.08 14.32 25.51
CA LEU A 124 -9.13 14.07 24.44
C LEU A 124 -7.79 13.83 25.17
N GLU A 125 -7.43 12.57 25.36
CA GLU A 125 -6.10 12.21 25.86
C GLU A 125 -5.02 12.77 24.92
N PRO A 126 -3.92 13.30 25.48
CA PRO A 126 -2.75 13.76 24.71
C PRO A 126 -1.98 12.59 24.06
#